data_AF-A0A2D7AGW4-F1
#
_entry.id   AF-A0A2D7AGW4-F1
#
_cell.length_a   1.000
_cell.length_b   1.000
_cell.length_c   1.000
_cell.angle_alpha   90.00
_cell.angle_beta   90.00
_cell.angle_gamma   90.00
#
_symmetry.space_group_name_H-M   'P 1'
#
loop_
_entity.id
_entity.type
_entity.pdbx_description
1 polymer ?
#
loop_
_entity_poly.entity_id
_entity_poly.type
_entity_poly.pdbx_seq_one_letter_code
_entity_poly.pdbx_strand_id
1 'polypeptide(L)'
;MIINNIPTIESSLTGEVSKVKNEQESTYGDAFGDMLSNTLDTLNDSINAANEGTESFLSGETENVHEVMLKMQDAHIQFQLITEVRNKMVEVYQEISRMQI
;
A
#
# COMPACT_ATOMS: atom_id res chain seq x y z
N MET A 1 33.81 25.71 -60.33
CA MET A 1 32.94 26.26 -59.29
C MET A 1 32.59 25.10 -58.36
N ILE A 2 33.20 25.09 -57.17
CA ILE A 2 32.98 24.08 -56.11
C ILE A 2 31.94 24.69 -55.17
N ILE A 3 30.79 24.05 -55.02
CA ILE A 3 29.84 24.41 -53.97
C ILE A 3 29.90 23.30 -52.92
N ASN A 4 30.54 23.63 -51.81
CA ASN A 4 30.70 22.79 -50.63
C ASN A 4 29.37 22.61 -49.91
N ASN A 5 29.15 21.36 -49.52
CA ASN A 5 28.19 20.90 -48.53
C ASN A 5 28.56 21.46 -47.14
N ILE A 6 27.85 22.48 -46.66
CA ILE A 6 27.95 22.98 -45.28
C ILE A 6 26.90 22.27 -44.42
N PRO A 7 27.28 21.49 -43.39
CA PRO A 7 26.32 21.00 -42.41
C PRO A 7 25.90 22.15 -41.48
N THR A 8 24.60 22.38 -41.41
CA THR A 8 23.94 23.27 -40.45
C THR A 8 24.27 22.86 -39.02
N ILE A 9 24.95 23.73 -38.28
CA ILE A 9 25.05 23.66 -36.82
C ILE A 9 23.74 24.23 -36.26
N GLU A 10 22.74 23.37 -36.06
CA GLU A 10 21.62 23.67 -35.16
C GLU A 10 21.88 23.00 -33.81
N SER A 11 22.43 23.82 -32.92
CA SER A 11 22.08 23.90 -31.50
C SER A 11 21.72 22.59 -30.79
N SER A 12 22.74 22.03 -30.13
CA SER A 12 22.68 20.97 -29.13
C SER A 12 22.00 21.40 -27.81
N LEU A 13 20.73 21.85 -27.85
CA LEU A 13 20.05 22.41 -26.66
C LEU A 13 18.60 21.94 -26.46
N THR A 14 18.25 20.71 -26.85
CA THR A 14 16.93 20.11 -26.54
C THR A 14 17.00 18.68 -25.98
N GLY A 15 18.18 18.25 -25.51
CA GLY A 15 18.41 16.88 -25.05
C GLY A 15 18.29 16.62 -23.54
N GLU A 16 17.93 17.60 -22.70
CA GLU A 16 18.07 17.45 -21.24
C GLU A 16 16.95 18.06 -20.39
N VAL A 17 15.69 18.02 -20.84
CA VAL A 17 14.52 18.33 -19.99
C VAL A 17 13.48 17.23 -20.12
N SER A 18 13.85 15.99 -19.78
CA SER A 18 12.89 14.89 -19.57
C SER A 18 13.48 13.79 -18.69
N LYS A 19 14.13 14.16 -17.59
CA LYS A 19 14.35 13.29 -16.43
C LYS A 19 14.24 14.09 -15.13
N VAL A 20 13.24 14.95 -15.03
CA VAL A 20 12.71 15.31 -13.71
C VAL A 20 11.62 14.28 -13.43
N LYS A 21 12.05 13.28 -12.67
CA LYS A 21 11.22 12.36 -11.90
C LYS A 21 9.97 13.11 -11.45
N ASN A 22 8.84 12.63 -11.94
CA ASN A 22 7.51 13.08 -11.55
C ASN A 22 7.38 12.76 -10.06
N GLU A 23 7.81 13.68 -9.20
CA GLU A 23 7.36 13.76 -7.83
C GLU A 23 5.91 14.25 -7.93
N GLN A 24 5.04 13.29 -8.29
CA GLN A 24 3.61 13.39 -8.08
C GLN A 24 3.42 13.87 -6.65
N GLU A 25 2.74 15.00 -6.50
CA GLU A 25 2.01 15.33 -5.28
C GLU A 25 1.19 14.10 -4.92
N SER A 26 1.72 13.24 -4.06
CA SER A 26 0.94 12.20 -3.41
C SER A 26 -0.01 12.96 -2.51
N THR A 27 -1.21 13.24 -3.02
CA THR A 27 -2.33 13.70 -2.22
C THR A 27 -2.36 12.79 -0.98
N TYR A 28 -2.27 13.34 0.23
CA TYR A 28 -2.13 12.56 1.46
C TYR A 28 -3.18 11.43 1.59
N GLY A 29 -4.32 11.54 0.90
CA GLY A 29 -5.33 10.50 0.77
C GLY A 29 -4.88 9.22 0.04
N ASP A 30 -4.10 9.32 -1.04
CA ASP A 30 -3.59 8.14 -1.77
C ASP A 30 -2.56 7.38 -0.93
N ALA A 31 -1.65 8.11 -0.27
CA ALA A 31 -0.64 7.49 0.60
C ALA A 31 -1.26 6.75 1.79
N PHE A 32 -2.36 7.28 2.37
CA PHE A 32 -3.09 6.60 3.43
C PHE A 32 -3.88 5.39 2.90
N GLY A 33 -4.52 5.52 1.73
CA GLY A 33 -5.22 4.42 1.07
C GLY A 33 -4.30 3.24 0.75
N ASP A 34 -3.12 3.53 0.21
CA ASP A 34 -2.08 2.53 -0.08
C ASP A 34 -1.57 1.86 1.20
N MET A 35 -1.30 2.63 2.27
CA MET A 35 -0.91 2.09 3.57
C MET A 35 -2.00 1.17 4.15
N LEU A 36 -3.26 1.59 4.07
CA LEU A 36 -4.39 0.81 4.56
C LEU A 36 -4.57 -0.46 3.74
N SER A 37 -4.45 -0.40 2.42
CA SER A 37 -4.53 -1.59 1.55
C SER A 37 -3.44 -2.60 1.89
N ASN A 38 -2.19 -2.16 2.01
CA ASN A 38 -1.08 -3.04 2.42
C ASN A 38 -1.30 -3.66 3.81
N THR A 39 -1.89 -2.91 4.73
CA THR A 39 -2.23 -3.42 6.07
C THR A 39 -3.33 -4.49 6.01
N LEU A 40 -4.34 -4.31 5.14
CA LEU A 40 -5.39 -5.30 4.91
C LEU A 40 -4.83 -6.59 4.30
N ASP A 41 -3.92 -6.48 3.34
CA ASP A 41 -3.25 -7.64 2.73
C ASP A 41 -2.42 -8.40 3.78
N THR A 42 -1.65 -7.66 4.60
CA THR A 42 -0.86 -8.24 5.69
C THR A 42 -1.75 -8.94 6.73
N LEU A 43 -2.93 -8.39 7.05
CA LEU A 43 -3.89 -9.03 7.94
C LEU A 43 -4.41 -10.35 7.33
N ASN A 44 -4.76 -10.34 6.05
CA ASN A 44 -5.23 -11.54 5.37
C ASN A 44 -4.19 -12.67 5.46
N ASP A 45 -2.91 -12.33 5.28
CA ASP A 45 -1.81 -13.26 5.47
C ASP A 45 -1.69 -13.74 6.92
N SER A 46 -1.85 -12.82 7.89
CA SER A 46 -1.83 -13.18 9.33
C SER A 46 -2.99 -14.10 9.74
N ILE A 47 -4.19 -13.91 9.16
CA ILE A 47 -5.35 -14.77 9.38
C ILE A 47 -5.11 -16.15 8.76
N ASN A 48 -4.55 -16.21 7.55
CA ASN A 48 -4.21 -17.47 6.89
C ASN A 48 -3.14 -18.24 7.66
N ALA A 49 -2.08 -17.56 8.12
CA ALA A 49 -1.04 -18.17 8.95
C ALA A 49 -1.57 -18.68 10.30
N ALA A 50 -2.53 -17.98 10.91
CA ALA A 50 -3.19 -18.44 12.12
C ALA A 50 -4.05 -19.69 11.86
N ASN A 51 -4.75 -19.75 10.73
CA ASN A 51 -5.53 -20.92 10.32
C ASN A 51 -4.64 -22.14 10.03
N GLU A 52 -3.55 -21.97 9.28
CA GLU A 52 -2.55 -23.02 9.04
C GLU A 52 -1.93 -23.50 10.36
N GLY A 53 -1.54 -22.59 11.24
CA GLY A 53 -1.03 -22.95 12.56
C GLY A 53 -2.04 -23.74 13.41
N THR A 54 -3.32 -23.41 13.29
CA THR A 54 -4.41 -24.14 13.96
C THR A 54 -4.58 -25.54 13.37
N GLU A 55 -4.51 -25.68 12.04
CA GLU A 55 -4.60 -26.97 11.35
C GLU A 55 -3.41 -27.88 11.66
N SER A 56 -2.18 -27.35 11.64
CA SER A 56 -0.97 -28.05 12.05
C SER A 56 -1.01 -28.47 13.52
N PHE A 57 -1.57 -27.64 14.40
CA PHE A 57 -1.80 -28.00 15.80
C PHE A 57 -2.79 -29.17 15.94
N LEU A 58 -3.93 -29.12 15.25
CA LEU A 58 -4.94 -30.19 15.27
C LEU A 58 -4.43 -31.50 14.67
N SER A 59 -3.50 -31.44 13.72
CA SER A 59 -2.84 -32.60 13.10
C SER A 59 -1.84 -33.31 14.04
N GLY A 60 -1.49 -32.70 15.17
CA GLY A 60 -0.52 -33.23 16.13
C GLY A 60 0.94 -32.98 15.79
N GLU A 61 1.23 -32.14 14.80
CA GLU A 61 2.57 -31.90 14.25
C GLU A 61 3.32 -30.75 14.95
N THR A 62 2.71 -30.07 15.94
CA THR A 62 3.29 -28.90 16.60
C THR A 62 3.19 -28.95 18.12
N GLU A 63 4.36 -28.89 18.77
CA GLU A 63 4.54 -28.83 20.24
C GLU A 63 4.22 -27.44 20.83
N ASN A 64 3.91 -26.45 19.98
CA ASN A 64 3.88 -25.03 20.30
C ASN A 64 2.47 -24.40 20.23
N VAL A 65 1.52 -24.99 20.95
CA VAL A 65 0.12 -24.52 21.06
C VAL A 65 0.03 -23.03 21.46
N HIS A 66 0.97 -22.58 22.30
CA HIS A 66 1.03 -21.19 22.75
C HIS A 66 1.28 -20.22 21.60
N GLU A 67 2.13 -20.58 20.63
CA GLU A 67 2.44 -19.68 19.51
C GLU A 67 1.25 -19.50 18.57
N VAL A 68 0.48 -20.57 18.33
CA VAL A 68 -0.75 -20.51 17.53
C VAL A 68 -1.79 -19.64 18.24
N MET A 69 -2.00 -19.85 19.55
CA MET A 69 -2.95 -19.03 20.31
C MET A 69 -2.54 -17.55 20.36
N LEU A 70 -1.24 -17.25 20.47
CA LEU A 70 -0.74 -15.87 20.40
C LEU A 70 -1.01 -15.25 19.02
N LYS A 71 -0.72 -15.96 17.93
CA LYS A 71 -1.00 -15.48 16.56
C LYS A 71 -2.50 -15.26 16.32
N MET A 72 -3.36 -16.13 16.86
CA MET A 72 -4.81 -15.93 16.81
C MET A 72 -5.25 -14.69 17.59
N GLN A 73 -4.70 -14.49 18.79
CA GLN A 73 -5.02 -13.32 19.63
C GLN A 73 -4.57 -12.01 18.97
N ASP A 74 -3.37 -12.00 18.39
CA ASP A 74 -2.83 -10.86 17.65
C ASP A 74 -3.71 -10.53 16.44
N ALA A 75 -4.07 -11.53 15.63
CA ALA A 75 -4.95 -11.35 14.47
C ALA A 75 -6.33 -10.80 14.89
N HIS A 76 -6.87 -11.26 16.02
CA HIS A 76 -8.14 -10.77 16.55
C HIS A 76 -8.09 -9.28 16.93
N ILE A 77 -7.03 -8.87 17.66
CA ILE A 77 -6.84 -7.47 18.07
C ILE A 77 -6.66 -6.57 16.83
N GLN A 78 -5.87 -7.01 15.86
CA GLN A 78 -5.66 -6.28 14.61
C GLN A 78 -6.95 -6.11 13.80
N PHE A 79 -7.78 -7.15 13.72
CA PHE A 79 -9.08 -7.09 13.06
C PHE A 79 -10.01 -6.07 13.71
N GLN A 80 -10.06 -6.04 15.06
CA GLN A 80 -10.85 -5.05 15.79
C GLN A 80 -10.39 -3.63 15.48
N LEU A 81 -9.08 -3.38 15.51
CA LEU A 81 -8.51 -2.08 15.18
C LEU A 81 -8.89 -1.62 13.76
N ILE A 82 -8.80 -2.51 12.78
CA ILE A 82 -9.12 -2.21 11.38
C ILE A 82 -10.61 -1.91 11.19
N THR A 83 -11.48 -2.61 11.92
CA THR A 83 -12.93 -2.35 11.88
C THR A 83 -13.23 -0.93 12.37
N GLU A 84 -12.57 -0.49 13.44
CA GLU A 84 -12.69 0.88 13.94
C GLU A 84 -12.14 1.91 12.95
N VAL A 85 -10.99 1.64 12.34
CA VAL A 85 -10.42 2.51 11.29
C VAL A 85 -11.37 2.61 10.09
N ARG A 86 -11.95 1.50 9.62
CA ARG A 86 -12.94 1.49 8.54
C ARG A 86 -14.14 2.37 8.90
N ASN A 87 -14.71 2.19 10.08
CA ASN A 87 -15.85 2.98 10.54
C ASN A 87 -15.50 4.47 10.57
N LYS A 88 -14.34 4.82 11.12
CA LYS A 88 -13.86 6.20 11.19
C LYS A 88 -13.67 6.84 9.81
N MET A 89 -13.15 6.09 8.85
CA MET A 89 -12.95 6.59 7.48
C MET A 89 -14.29 6.86 6.78
N VAL A 90 -15.27 5.97 6.97
CA VAL A 90 -16.63 6.18 6.45
C VAL A 90 -17.28 7.40 7.11
N GLU A 91 -17.13 7.58 8.43
CA GLU A 91 -17.62 8.77 9.14
C GLU A 91 -17.00 10.06 8.62
N VAL A 92 -15.68 10.10 8.44
CA VAL A 92 -14.95 11.27 7.93
C VAL A 92 -15.40 11.61 6.51
N TYR A 93 -15.56 10.61 5.64
CA TYR A 93 -16.10 10.83 4.30
C TYR A 93 -17.51 11.44 4.35
N GLN A 94 -18.39 10.88 5.18
CA GLN A 94 -19.75 11.39 5.33
C GLN A 94 -19.76 12.82 5.91
N GLU A 95 -18.86 13.15 6.83
CA GLU A 95 -18.76 14.48 7.42
C GLU A 95 -18.31 15.53 6.40
N ILE A 96 -17.28 15.22 5.61
CA ILE A 96 -16.83 16.11 4.52
C ILE A 96 -17.96 16.31 3.50
N SER A 97 -18.70 15.26 3.17
CA SER A 97 -19.84 15.35 2.25
C SER A 97 -20.98 16.23 2.80
N ARG A 98 -21.19 16.25 4.12
CA ARG A 98 -22.21 17.09 4.77
C ARG A 98 -21.81 18.56 4.90
N MET A 99 -20.51 18.88 4.85
CA MET A 99 -20.02 20.26 4.87
C MET A 99 -20.13 20.99 3.52
N GLN A 100 -20.28 20.28 2.39
CA GLN A 100 -20.31 20.87 1.05
C GLN A 100 -21.70 21.30 0.54
N ILE A 101 -22.70 21.44 1.42
CA ILE A 101 -24.01 22.06 1.11
C ILE A 101 -24.09 23.49 1.61
#